data_AF-A0A2N2KGY4-F1
#
_entry.id   AF-A0A2N2KGY4-F1
#
_cell.length_a   1.000
_cell.length_b   1.000
_cell.length_c   1.000
_cell.angle_alpha   90.00
_cell.angle_beta   90.00
_cell.angle_gamma   90.00
#
_symmetry.space_group_name_H-M   'P 1'
#
loop_
_entity.id
_entity.type
_entity.pdbx_description
1 polymer ?
#
loop_
_entity_poly.entity_id
_entity_poly.type
_entity_poly.pdbx_seq_one_letter_code
_entity_poly.pdbx_strand_id
1 'polypeptide(L)'
;MIVLTLKNQKGFTLIEIIAVLVILGILAAVAVPKYLSMAEEARIKAAQGAVAEIKGRLSSAQGKYMMANAGTAPTNAQLYTYATSGNGYGSMANLANVGSDFVATVATGSPIRISVTSVGGTALATAVTGNYTAAQ
;
A
#
# COMPACT_ATOMS: atom_id res chain seq x y z
N MET A 1 -31.64 63.27 7.62
CA MET A 1 -32.13 62.21 8.51
C MET A 1 -32.07 60.90 7.74
N ILE A 2 -31.11 60.02 8.07
CA ILE A 2 -30.93 58.72 7.38
C ILE A 2 -31.56 57.65 8.26
N VAL A 3 -32.56 56.95 7.73
CA VAL A 3 -33.23 55.83 8.42
C VAL A 3 -32.41 54.56 8.14
N LEU A 4 -31.79 53.99 9.18
CA LEU A 4 -31.15 52.67 9.11
C LEU A 4 -32.20 51.59 9.39
N THR A 5 -32.70 50.96 8.33
CA THR A 5 -33.59 49.81 8.44
C THR A 5 -32.80 48.62 8.99
N LEU A 6 -32.98 48.27 10.27
CA LEU A 6 -32.43 47.03 10.82
C LEU A 6 -33.10 45.83 10.13
N LYS A 7 -32.32 45.11 9.32
CA LYS A 7 -32.74 43.83 8.74
C LYS A 7 -33.02 42.84 9.88
N ASN A 8 -34.23 42.30 9.91
CA ASN A 8 -34.68 41.32 10.88
C ASN A 8 -33.87 40.02 10.75
N GLN A 9 -32.79 39.87 11.51
CA GLN A 9 -32.00 38.64 11.53
C GLN A 9 -32.81 37.54 12.22
N LYS A 10 -33.47 36.69 11.42
CA LYS A 10 -34.04 35.44 11.90
C LYS A 10 -32.87 34.53 12.27
N GLY A 11 -32.54 34.43 13.55
CA GLY A 11 -31.58 33.46 14.06
C GLY A 11 -32.12 32.04 13.93
N PHE A 12 -31.21 31.07 13.77
CA PHE A 12 -31.55 29.65 13.84
C PHE A 12 -32.11 29.30 15.21
N THR A 13 -33.12 28.43 15.24
CA THR A 13 -33.71 27.96 16.50
C THR A 13 -32.83 26.89 17.16
N LEU A 14 -32.85 26.79 18.49
CA LEU A 14 -32.13 25.74 19.21
C LEU A 14 -32.58 24.34 18.76
N ILE A 15 -33.86 24.18 18.46
CA ILE A 15 -34.41 22.90 18.00
C ILE A 15 -33.86 22.49 16.62
N GLU A 16 -33.62 23.44 15.72
CA GLU A 16 -32.98 23.15 14.42
C GLU A 16 -31.56 22.65 14.59
N ILE A 17 -30.78 23.27 15.49
CA ILE A 17 -29.41 22.82 15.75
C ILE A 17 -29.40 21.43 16.41
N ILE A 18 -30.33 21.17 17.35
CA ILE A 18 -30.44 19.85 17.99
C ILE A 18 -30.83 18.77 16.98
N ALA A 19 -31.82 19.02 16.12
CA ALA A 19 -32.25 18.06 15.10
C ALA A 19 -31.09 17.71 14.13
N VAL A 20 -30.30 18.71 13.71
CA VAL A 20 -29.12 18.49 12.86
C VAL A 20 -28.04 17.68 13.57
N LEU A 21 -27.74 17.98 14.84
CA LEU A 21 -26.76 17.23 15.62
C LEU A 21 -27.17 15.76 15.82
N VAL A 22 -28.45 15.49 16.03
CA VAL A 22 -28.98 14.12 16.14
C VAL A 22 -28.77 13.37 14.83
N ILE A 23 -29.11 13.97 13.69
CA ILE A 23 -28.92 13.35 12.37
C ILE A 23 -27.42 13.09 12.10
N LEU A 24 -26.56 14.10 12.32
CA LEU A 24 -25.11 13.95 12.18
C LEU A 24 -24.53 12.89 13.11
N GLY A 25 -25.06 12.77 14.33
CA GLY A 25 -24.66 11.75 15.30
C GLY A 25 -24.97 10.33 14.80
N ILE A 26 -26.17 10.10 14.25
CA ILE A 26 -26.55 8.80 13.68
C ILE A 26 -25.67 8.47 12.46
N LEU A 27 -25.47 9.44 11.57
CA LEU A 27 -24.62 9.25 10.39
C LEU A 27 -23.17 8.95 10.77
N ALA A 28 -22.61 9.66 11.75
CA ALA A 28 -21.25 9.43 12.23
C ALA A 28 -21.09 8.03 12.84
N ALA A 29 -22.07 7.57 13.64
CA ALA A 29 -22.05 6.25 14.26
C ALA A 29 -21.93 5.11 13.24
N VAL A 30 -22.55 5.25 12.07
CA VAL A 30 -22.49 4.23 10.99
C VAL A 30 -21.30 4.46 10.04
N ALA A 31 -20.98 5.72 9.73
CA ALA A 31 -19.96 6.05 8.74
C ALA A 31 -18.53 5.80 9.24
N VAL A 32 -18.23 6.12 10.50
CA VAL A 32 -16.88 5.98 11.08
C VAL A 32 -16.35 4.53 11.02
N PRO A 33 -17.06 3.51 11.54
CA PRO A 33 -16.53 2.13 11.49
C PRO A 33 -16.34 1.63 10.06
N LYS A 34 -17.24 2.01 9.14
CA LYS A 34 -17.13 1.65 7.73
C LYS A 34 -15.91 2.31 7.08
N TYR A 35 -15.66 3.59 7.36
CA TYR A 35 -14.50 4.30 6.85
C TYR A 35 -13.19 3.66 7.30
N LEU A 36 -13.08 3.29 8.58
CA LEU A 36 -11.90 2.62 9.13
C LEU A 36 -11.64 1.26 8.45
N SER A 37 -12.70 0.46 8.23
CA SER A 37 -12.60 -0.81 7.50
C SER A 37 -12.11 -0.61 6.06
N MET A 38 -12.70 0.36 5.34
CA MET A 38 -12.32 0.65 3.95
C MET A 38 -10.88 1.16 3.83
N ALA A 39 -10.43 1.98 4.79
CA ALA A 39 -9.05 2.45 4.83
C ALA A 39 -8.06 1.29 5.04
N GLU A 40 -8.39 0.34 5.91
CA GLU A 40 -7.54 -0.83 6.13
C GLU A 40 -7.51 -1.76 4.90
N GLU A 41 -8.67 -2.04 4.29
CA GLU A 41 -8.72 -2.81 3.05
C GLU A 41 -7.91 -2.16 1.91
N ALA A 42 -7.96 -0.83 1.80
CA ALA A 42 -7.18 -0.10 0.81
C ALA A 42 -5.67 -0.28 1.02
N ARG A 43 -5.19 -0.23 2.27
CA ARG A 43 -3.79 -0.49 2.60
C ARG A 43 -3.38 -1.92 2.28
N ILE A 44 -4.22 -2.90 2.60
CA ILE A 44 -3.95 -4.31 2.28
C ILE A 44 -3.84 -4.49 0.76
N LYS A 45 -4.74 -3.90 -0.03
CA LYS A 45 -4.67 -3.96 -1.50
C LYS A 45 -3.43 -3.27 -2.05
N ALA A 46 -3.04 -2.12 -1.50
CA ALA A 46 -1.80 -1.44 -1.88
C ALA A 46 -0.57 -2.32 -1.57
N ALA A 47 -0.53 -2.95 -0.40
CA ALA A 47 0.53 -3.88 -0.03
C ALA A 47 0.58 -5.12 -0.95
N GLN A 48 -0.58 -5.65 -1.37
CA GLN A 48 -0.64 -6.72 -2.38
C GLN A 48 -0.06 -6.27 -3.72
N GLY A 49 -0.33 -5.03 -4.14
CA GLY A 49 0.26 -4.41 -5.32
C GLY A 49 1.79 -4.33 -5.23
N ALA A 50 2.31 -3.87 -4.09
CA ALA A 50 3.74 -3.85 -3.81
C ALA A 50 4.38 -5.25 -3.88
N VAL A 51 3.73 -6.27 -3.31
CA VAL A 51 4.19 -7.66 -3.44
C VAL A 51 4.20 -8.12 -4.90
N ALA A 52 3.17 -7.79 -5.68
CA ALA A 52 3.08 -8.15 -7.08
C ALA A 52 4.18 -7.48 -7.92
N GLU A 53 4.50 -6.22 -7.64
CA GLU A 53 5.61 -5.51 -8.25
C GLU A 53 6.94 -6.24 -8.00
N ILE A 54 7.24 -6.60 -6.75
CA ILE A 54 8.46 -7.33 -6.39
C ILE A 54 8.55 -8.68 -7.11
N LYS A 55 7.42 -9.40 -7.23
CA LYS A 55 7.37 -10.64 -8.02
C LYS A 55 7.65 -10.40 -9.50
N GLY A 56 7.09 -9.33 -10.08
CA GLY A 56 7.38 -8.92 -11.46
C GLY A 56 8.86 -8.62 -11.66
N ARG A 57 9.49 -7.91 -10.72
CA ARG A 57 10.93 -7.62 -10.72
C ARG A 57 11.79 -8.88 -10.67
N LEU A 58 11.43 -9.84 -9.83
CA LEU A 58 12.08 -11.16 -9.78
C LEU A 58 11.91 -11.93 -11.09
N SER A 59 10.73 -11.90 -11.70
CA SER A 59 10.49 -12.54 -13.00
C SER A 59 11.32 -11.91 -14.12
N SER A 60 11.42 -10.58 -14.17
CA SER A 60 12.27 -9.89 -15.14
C SER A 60 13.75 -10.18 -14.91
N ALA A 61 14.18 -10.23 -13.64
CA ALA A 61 15.55 -10.59 -13.28
C ALA A 61 15.89 -12.02 -13.69
N GLN A 62 14.94 -12.96 -13.55
CA GLN A 62 15.12 -14.34 -14.00
C GLN A 62 15.32 -14.43 -15.51
N GLY A 63 14.48 -13.75 -16.30
CA GLY A 63 14.63 -13.71 -17.75
C GLY A 63 16.01 -13.18 -18.17
N LYS A 64 16.46 -12.07 -17.56
CA LYS A 64 17.80 -11.51 -17.81
C LYS A 64 18.92 -12.45 -17.39
N TYR A 65 18.78 -13.14 -16.26
CA TYR A 65 19.76 -14.12 -15.81
C TYR A 65 19.91 -15.25 -16.85
N MET A 66 18.80 -15.80 -17.32
CA MET A 66 18.83 -16.89 -18.30
C MET A 66 19.46 -16.43 -19.61
N MET A 67 19.19 -15.19 -20.06
CA MET A 67 19.85 -14.64 -21.24
C MET A 67 21.37 -14.49 -21.07
N ALA A 68 21.83 -14.09 -19.89
CA ALA A 68 23.25 -13.95 -19.60
C ALA A 68 23.97 -15.31 -19.39
N ASN A 69 23.23 -16.37 -19.03
CA ASN A 69 23.76 -17.69 -18.68
C ASN A 69 23.32 -18.79 -19.66
N ALA A 70 23.21 -18.45 -20.95
CA ALA A 70 22.92 -19.38 -22.04
C ALA A 70 21.67 -20.26 -21.81
N GLY A 71 20.62 -19.71 -21.21
CA GLY A 71 19.36 -20.39 -20.94
C GLY A 71 19.33 -21.16 -19.61
N THR A 72 20.42 -21.17 -18.84
CA THR A 72 20.45 -21.84 -17.53
C THR A 72 19.57 -21.12 -16.52
N ALA A 73 18.60 -21.82 -15.93
CA ALA A 73 17.75 -21.28 -14.88
C ALA A 73 18.55 -20.97 -13.59
N PRO A 74 18.30 -19.82 -12.93
CA PRO A 74 18.93 -19.51 -11.66
C PRO A 74 18.32 -20.31 -10.52
N THR A 75 19.14 -20.67 -9.53
CA THR A 75 18.63 -21.00 -8.18
C THR A 75 18.05 -19.76 -7.50
N ASN A 76 17.21 -19.94 -6.47
CA ASN A 76 16.65 -18.81 -5.70
C ASN A 76 17.73 -17.86 -5.15
N ALA A 77 18.88 -18.40 -4.73
CA ALA A 77 20.00 -17.60 -4.22
C ALA A 77 20.69 -16.79 -5.34
N GLN A 78 20.90 -17.41 -6.50
CA GLN A 78 21.45 -16.72 -7.68
C GLN A 78 20.50 -15.64 -8.18
N LEU A 79 19.20 -15.96 -8.25
CA LEU A 79 18.19 -14.99 -8.68
C LEU A 79 18.11 -13.79 -7.75
N TYR A 80 18.07 -14.03 -6.42
CA TYR A 80 18.05 -12.93 -5.46
C TYR A 80 19.29 -12.04 -5.61
N THR A 81 20.48 -12.65 -5.64
CA THR A 81 21.74 -11.92 -5.81
C THR A 81 21.74 -11.12 -7.12
N TYR A 82 21.26 -11.72 -8.20
CA TYR A 82 21.18 -11.08 -9.50
C TYR A 82 20.18 -9.91 -9.48
N ALA A 83 19.01 -10.09 -8.87
CA ALA A 83 17.96 -9.08 -8.75
C ALA A 83 18.35 -7.90 -7.83
N THR A 84 19.18 -8.13 -6.81
CA THR A 84 19.72 -7.08 -5.94
C THR A 84 20.96 -6.41 -6.52
N SER A 85 21.70 -7.10 -7.39
CA SER A 85 22.79 -6.48 -8.15
C SER A 85 22.21 -5.59 -9.26
N GLY A 86 22.85 -4.47 -9.56
CA GLY A 86 22.39 -3.52 -10.61
C GLY A 86 22.20 -4.14 -12.01
N ASN A 87 22.63 -5.39 -12.19
CA ASN A 87 22.51 -6.20 -13.41
C ASN A 87 21.09 -6.79 -13.60
N GLY A 88 20.28 -6.93 -12.55
CA GLY A 88 18.92 -7.50 -12.63
C GLY A 88 17.82 -6.46 -12.88
N TYR A 89 17.78 -5.38 -12.08
CA TYR A 89 16.71 -4.37 -12.11
C TYR A 89 17.25 -2.91 -12.27
N GLY A 90 18.51 -2.72 -12.66
CA GLY A 90 19.13 -1.39 -12.74
C GLY A 90 19.69 -0.93 -11.39
N SER A 91 20.41 0.20 -11.39
CA SER A 91 21.31 0.70 -10.33
C SER A 91 20.65 1.11 -8.99
N MET A 92 19.53 0.51 -8.60
CA MET A 92 18.86 0.73 -7.31
C MET A 92 18.81 -0.62 -6.57
N ALA A 93 19.94 -0.99 -5.95
CA ALA A 93 20.27 -2.29 -5.36
C ALA A 93 19.43 -2.71 -4.13
N ASN A 94 18.11 -2.47 -4.14
CA ASN A 94 17.19 -2.95 -3.13
C ASN A 94 15.89 -3.42 -3.78
N LEU A 95 15.71 -4.74 -3.82
CA LEU A 95 14.51 -5.40 -4.33
C LEU A 95 13.25 -5.05 -3.51
N ALA A 96 13.42 -4.64 -2.26
CA ALA A 96 12.34 -4.22 -1.39
C ALA A 96 11.94 -2.74 -1.56
N ASN A 97 12.67 -1.96 -2.37
CA ASN A 97 12.32 -0.56 -2.60
C ASN A 97 11.20 -0.47 -3.65
N VAL A 98 9.96 -0.34 -3.19
CA VAL A 98 8.74 -0.20 -4.01
C VAL A 98 8.06 1.16 -3.77
N GLY A 99 8.88 2.18 -3.48
CA GLY A 99 8.43 3.51 -3.06
C GLY A 99 8.61 3.78 -1.57
N SER A 100 8.60 5.05 -1.19
CA SER A 100 8.81 5.53 0.20
C SER A 100 7.71 5.11 1.16
N ASP A 101 6.53 4.81 0.63
CA ASP A 101 5.33 4.59 1.43
C ASP A 101 5.25 3.15 1.97
N PHE A 102 6.10 2.25 1.48
CA PHE A 102 6.07 0.83 1.80
C PHE A 102 7.29 0.41 2.60
N VAL A 103 7.07 -0.35 3.67
CA VAL A 103 8.15 -1.11 4.31
C VAL A 103 8.03 -2.56 3.87
N ALA A 104 8.77 -2.90 2.83
CA ALA A 104 8.89 -4.25 2.32
C ALA A 104 10.21 -4.90 2.76
N THR A 105 10.20 -6.23 2.82
CA THR A 105 11.38 -7.05 3.05
C THR A 105 11.35 -8.21 2.09
N VAL A 106 12.50 -8.53 1.51
CA VAL A 106 12.67 -9.71 0.65
C VAL A 106 13.77 -10.57 1.21
N ALA A 107 13.41 -11.78 1.63
CA ALA A 107 14.32 -12.74 2.23
C ALA A 107 14.64 -13.87 1.25
N THR A 108 15.93 -14.19 1.15
CA THR A 108 16.41 -15.37 0.43
C THR A 108 15.97 -16.65 1.13
N GLY A 109 15.55 -17.64 0.35
CA GLY A 109 15.12 -18.95 0.83
C GLY A 109 14.55 -19.78 -0.30
N SER A 110 14.00 -20.95 0.03
CA SER A 110 13.19 -21.74 -0.90
C SER A 110 11.79 -21.88 -0.30
N PRO A 111 10.80 -21.08 -0.71
CA PRO A 111 10.83 -20.02 -1.74
C PRO A 111 11.44 -18.69 -1.26
N ILE A 112 11.69 -17.75 -2.19
CA ILE A 112 11.99 -16.35 -1.85
C ILE A 112 10.73 -15.74 -1.24
N ARG A 113 10.87 -15.16 -0.04
CA ARG A 113 9.76 -14.58 0.71
C ARG A 113 9.76 -13.08 0.57
N ILE A 114 8.60 -12.53 0.24
CA ILE A 114 8.32 -11.10 0.14
C ILE A 114 7.34 -10.79 1.25
N SER A 115 7.58 -9.73 2.01
CA SER A 115 6.70 -9.31 3.11
C SER A 115 6.59 -7.80 3.12
N VAL A 116 5.36 -7.28 3.15
CA VAL A 116 5.07 -5.85 3.33
C VAL A 116 4.43 -5.69 4.70
N THR A 117 5.03 -4.85 5.54
CA THR A 117 4.65 -4.69 6.96
C THR A 117 3.97 -3.36 7.26
N SER A 118 4.18 -2.35 6.41
CA SER A 118 3.49 -1.06 6.54
C SER A 118 3.22 -0.42 5.19
N VAL A 119 2.18 0.42 5.15
CA VAL A 119 1.80 1.27 4.01
C VAL A 119 1.46 2.67 4.51
N GLY A 120 2.04 3.71 3.92
CA GLY A 120 1.81 5.11 4.28
C GLY A 120 2.14 5.43 5.74
N GLY A 121 3.22 4.82 6.26
CA GLY A 121 3.65 4.98 7.66
C GLY A 121 2.76 4.26 8.70
N THR A 122 1.72 3.53 8.27
CA THR A 122 0.86 2.74 9.16
C THR A 122 1.22 1.26 9.07
N ALA A 123 1.50 0.62 10.20
CA ALA A 123 1.72 -0.82 10.26
C ALA A 123 0.42 -1.57 9.94
N LEU A 124 0.52 -2.62 9.12
CA LEU A 124 -0.60 -3.50 8.83
C LEU A 124 -0.83 -4.43 10.02
N ALA A 125 -2.10 -4.71 10.35
CA ALA A 125 -2.43 -5.66 11.42
C ALA A 125 -1.88 -7.06 11.16
N THR A 126 -1.73 -7.43 9.88
CA THR A 126 -1.04 -8.64 9.43
C THR A 126 -0.22 -8.29 8.20
N ALA A 127 1.06 -8.70 8.20
CA ALA A 127 1.94 -8.48 7.07
C ALA A 127 1.39 -9.17 5.82
N VAL A 128 1.36 -8.47 4.69
CA VAL A 128 0.99 -9.06 3.40
C VAL A 128 2.23 -9.74 2.84
N THR A 129 2.14 -11.05 2.65
CA THR A 129 3.27 -11.86 2.19
C THR A 129 3.03 -12.43 0.79
N GLY A 130 4.11 -12.60 0.03
CA GLY A 130 4.10 -13.33 -1.22
C GLY A 130 5.36 -14.18 -1.37
N ASN A 131 5.23 -15.27 -2.10
CA ASN A 131 6.35 -16.16 -2.39
C ASN A 131 6.70 -16.11 -3.88
N TYR A 132 7.98 -16.25 -4.19
CA TYR A 132 8.48 -16.44 -5.54
C TYR A 132 9.50 -17.58 -5.55
N THR A 133 9.37 -18.49 -6.52
CA THR A 133 10.33 -19.57 -6.76
C THR A 133 10.86 -19.39 -8.17
N ALA A 134 12.19 -19.40 -8.32
CA ALA A 134 12.79 -19.36 -9.64
C ALA A 134 12.35 -20.59 -10.44
N ALA A 135 11.84 -20.38 -11.66
CA ALA A 135 11.51 -21.50 -12.53
C ALA A 135 12.82 -22.20 -12.95
N GLN A 136 12.88 -23.52 -12.75
CA GLN A 136 14.01 -24.38 -13.11
C GLN A 136 13.96 -24.77 -14.59
#